data_AF-A0A812KIQ6-F1
#
_entry.id   AF-A0A812KIQ6-F1
#
_cell.length_a   1.000
_cell.length_b   1.000
_cell.length_c   1.000
_cell.angle_alpha   90.00
_cell.angle_beta   90.00
_cell.angle_gamma   90.00
#
_symmetry.space_group_name_H-M   'P 1'
#
loop_
_entity.id
_entity.type
_entity.pdbx_description
1 polymer ?
#
loop_
_entity_poly.entity_id
_entity_poly.type
_entity_poly.pdbx_seq_one_letter_code
_entity_poly.pdbx_strand_id
1 'polypeptide(L)'
;MAPAPTSPITRATVDTIIFVDVDGVLNVGIQDDGKPPLLFRDEDVYTAVRLAKKGYNGPEAGCVEKLSALAEHQVGFHEDGTYEKLMTRNGAELTDLLVQRLAKVIALGGPTTKVVLSSSWRRPHHRSRRRQLEQSLTQHLGQAFRFHSVTALYREEKTAADRLETVGDYLAEFCHRRDDVTTLRVLMLEDFFITPLDGWKLKGRAIRSSSDAERYLDSRARSMSPALSVQSKLCHCYDNVKTSGGLTMQVGTGFTQQLFEEASAFLDREKQEESAANDQGEEQEQQDFLPTLVQRVIPEAKVEEPTIMQIISAFVPPVSSMVRAF
;
A
#
# COMPACT_ATOMS: atom_id res chain seq x y z
N MET A 1 -0.97 50.90 25.02
CA MET A 1 -1.25 49.46 25.23
C MET A 1 -0.57 48.71 24.11
N ALA A 2 0.34 47.79 24.42
CA ALA A 2 0.97 46.95 23.40
C ALA A 2 -0.08 45.94 22.87
N PRO A 3 -0.12 45.66 21.56
CA PRO A 3 -1.01 44.64 21.02
C PRO A 3 -0.66 43.28 21.63
N ALA A 4 -1.68 42.52 22.01
CA ALA A 4 -1.50 41.18 22.53
C ALA A 4 -0.75 40.32 21.50
N PRO A 5 0.23 39.49 21.92
CA PRO A 5 0.91 38.60 21.00
C PRO A 5 -0.13 37.71 20.33
N THR A 6 -0.25 37.84 19.01
CA THR A 6 -1.04 36.92 18.19
C THR A 6 -0.48 35.53 18.38
N SER A 7 -1.28 34.63 18.96
CA SER A 7 -0.92 33.22 19.09
C SER A 7 -0.42 32.71 17.74
N PRO A 8 0.71 31.99 17.68
CA PRO A 8 1.23 31.46 16.43
C PRO A 8 0.13 30.62 15.78
N ILE A 9 -0.15 30.89 14.51
CA ILE A 9 -1.06 30.09 13.69
C ILE A 9 -0.47 28.68 13.69
N THR A 10 -1.06 27.78 14.48
CA THR A 10 -0.68 26.37 14.48
C THR A 10 -1.08 25.81 13.12
N ARG A 11 -0.09 25.49 12.27
CA ARG A 11 -0.32 24.80 11.01
C ARG A 11 -1.17 23.56 11.27
N ALA A 12 -2.21 23.37 10.47
CA ALA A 12 -3.01 22.16 10.50
C ALA A 12 -2.08 20.96 10.34
N THR A 13 -2.04 20.08 11.34
CA THR A 13 -1.26 18.85 11.28
C THR A 13 -2.10 17.77 10.63
N VAL A 14 -1.55 17.17 9.57
CA VAL A 14 -2.14 15.99 8.95
C VAL A 14 -1.48 14.76 9.57
N ASP A 15 -2.27 13.97 10.29
CA ASP A 15 -1.85 12.67 10.77
C ASP A 15 -2.19 11.59 9.73
N THR A 16 -1.31 10.61 9.58
CA THR A 16 -1.55 9.42 8.74
C THR A 16 -1.56 8.19 9.62
N ILE A 17 -2.57 7.33 9.47
CA ILE A 17 -2.58 5.98 10.06
C ILE A 17 -2.58 4.95 8.95
N ILE A 18 -1.64 4.00 9.03
CA ILE A 18 -1.56 2.85 8.13
C ILE A 18 -1.89 1.59 8.93
N PHE A 19 -3.02 0.95 8.64
CA PHE A 19 -3.36 -0.37 9.14
C PHE A 19 -2.79 -1.44 8.22
N VAL A 20 -2.14 -2.43 8.81
CA VAL A 20 -1.43 -3.48 8.08
C VAL A 20 -1.90 -4.86 8.57
N ASP A 21 -2.56 -5.61 7.69
CA ASP A 21 -2.57 -7.07 7.80
C ASP A 21 -1.24 -7.65 7.27
N VAL A 22 -0.94 -8.88 7.65
CA VAL A 22 0.27 -9.61 7.27
C VAL A 22 -0.08 -10.77 6.36
N ASP A 23 -1.01 -11.63 6.77
CA ASP A 23 -1.43 -12.78 5.97
C ASP A 23 -2.28 -12.26 4.79
N GLY A 24 -1.97 -12.69 3.56
CA GLY A 24 -2.62 -12.19 2.34
C GLY A 24 -2.17 -10.81 1.85
N VAL A 25 -1.38 -10.07 2.66
CA VAL A 25 -0.83 -8.74 2.31
C VAL A 25 0.69 -8.80 2.10
N LEU A 26 1.42 -9.43 3.03
CA LEU A 26 2.89 -9.57 2.98
C LEU A 26 3.34 -10.98 2.58
N ASN A 27 2.38 -11.85 2.28
CA ASN A 27 2.53 -13.13 1.61
C ASN A 27 1.30 -13.37 0.72
N VAL A 28 1.37 -14.41 -0.12
CA VAL A 28 0.27 -14.82 -0.99
C VAL A 28 -0.35 -16.09 -0.42
N GLY A 29 -1.68 -16.13 -0.37
CA GLY A 29 -2.44 -17.25 0.15
C GLY A 29 -3.62 -17.61 -0.75
N ILE A 30 -3.95 -18.90 -0.85
CA ILE A 30 -5.11 -19.39 -1.61
C ILE A 30 -6.12 -20.00 -0.64
N GLN A 31 -7.37 -19.59 -0.74
CA GLN A 31 -8.44 -20.16 0.07
C GLN A 31 -8.63 -21.66 -0.25
N ASP A 32 -8.79 -22.46 0.81
CA ASP A 32 -8.93 -23.92 0.69
C ASP A 32 -10.08 -24.48 1.54
N ASP A 33 -11.32 -24.22 1.13
CA ASP A 33 -12.57 -24.85 1.58
C ASP A 33 -12.55 -25.50 2.98
N GLY A 34 -12.57 -24.65 4.02
CA GLY A 34 -12.65 -25.07 5.42
C GLY A 34 -11.32 -25.52 6.05
N LYS A 35 -10.23 -25.50 5.29
CA LYS A 35 -8.86 -25.70 5.76
C LYS A 35 -8.12 -24.36 5.86
N PRO A 36 -6.97 -24.33 6.56
CA PRO A 36 -6.08 -23.18 6.50
C PRO A 36 -5.71 -22.85 5.04
N PRO A 37 -5.58 -21.56 4.69
CA PRO A 37 -5.16 -21.16 3.35
C PRO A 37 -3.85 -21.82 2.93
N LEU A 38 -3.76 -22.20 1.65
CA LEU A 38 -2.53 -22.68 1.05
C LEU A 38 -1.58 -21.50 0.90
N LEU A 39 -0.45 -21.54 1.61
CA LEU A 39 0.57 -20.51 1.49
C LEU A 39 1.38 -20.71 0.22
N PHE A 40 1.68 -19.62 -0.48
CA PHE A 40 2.39 -19.66 -1.75
C PHE A 40 3.91 -19.70 -1.54
N ARG A 41 4.39 -20.87 -1.09
CA ARG A 41 5.80 -21.14 -0.81
C ARG A 41 6.49 -21.75 -2.03
N ASP A 42 7.75 -21.41 -2.23
CA ASP A 42 8.57 -21.94 -3.32
C ASP A 42 8.59 -23.48 -3.37
N GLU A 43 8.86 -24.16 -2.26
CA GLU A 43 8.92 -25.64 -2.17
C GLU A 43 7.59 -26.32 -2.59
N ASP A 44 6.48 -25.77 -2.10
CA ASP A 44 5.12 -26.28 -2.37
C ASP A 44 4.76 -26.08 -3.83
N VAL A 45 5.08 -24.92 -4.38
CA VAL A 45 4.73 -24.59 -5.77
C VAL A 45 5.60 -25.36 -6.76
N TYR A 46 6.91 -25.49 -6.54
CA TYR A 46 7.75 -26.34 -7.39
C TYR A 46 7.26 -27.79 -7.39
N THR A 47 6.84 -28.29 -6.23
CA THR A 47 6.25 -29.62 -6.11
C THR A 47 4.94 -29.73 -6.89
N ALA A 48 4.04 -28.76 -6.74
CA ALA A 48 2.76 -28.70 -7.46
C ALA A 48 2.96 -28.64 -8.98
N VAL A 49 3.79 -27.72 -9.49
CA VAL A 49 4.08 -27.59 -10.93
C VAL A 49 4.65 -28.90 -11.50
N ARG A 50 5.55 -29.57 -10.77
CA ARG A 50 6.11 -30.87 -11.18
C ARG A 50 5.04 -31.97 -11.22
N LEU A 51 4.12 -32.00 -10.26
CA LEU A 51 3.03 -32.99 -10.20
C LEU A 51 1.98 -32.73 -11.28
N ALA A 52 1.62 -31.46 -11.51
CA ALA A 52 0.70 -31.05 -12.57
C ALA A 52 1.21 -31.49 -13.96
N LYS A 53 2.50 -31.28 -14.25
CA LYS A 53 3.15 -31.75 -15.49
C LYS A 53 3.11 -33.27 -15.67
N LYS A 54 2.97 -34.04 -14.59
CA LYS A 54 2.83 -35.51 -14.62
C LYS A 54 1.38 -35.98 -14.68
N GLY A 55 0.41 -35.07 -14.75
CA GLY A 55 -1.01 -35.41 -14.73
C GLY A 55 -1.46 -36.01 -13.41
N TYR A 56 -0.90 -35.55 -12.29
CA TYR A 56 -1.24 -36.05 -10.95
C TYR A 56 -2.74 -35.93 -10.66
N ASN A 57 -3.36 -37.03 -10.23
CA ASN A 57 -4.80 -37.16 -9.97
C ASN A 57 -5.12 -37.77 -8.58
N GLY A 58 -4.19 -37.63 -7.64
CA GLY A 58 -4.39 -38.13 -6.27
C GLY A 58 -5.24 -37.21 -5.39
N PRO A 59 -5.35 -37.50 -4.08
CA PRO A 59 -6.21 -36.76 -3.14
C PRO A 59 -5.92 -35.25 -3.09
N GLU A 60 -4.67 -34.85 -3.32
CA GLU A 60 -4.22 -33.46 -3.30
C GLU A 60 -4.29 -32.76 -4.68
N ALA A 61 -4.91 -33.39 -5.69
CA ALA A 61 -4.96 -32.85 -7.05
C ALA A 61 -5.53 -31.43 -7.11
N GLY A 62 -6.52 -31.10 -6.26
CA GLY A 62 -7.05 -29.74 -6.16
C GLY A 62 -6.02 -28.71 -5.68
N CYS A 63 -5.19 -29.05 -4.69
CA CYS A 63 -4.12 -28.16 -4.23
C CYS A 63 -3.02 -28.00 -5.29
N VAL A 64 -2.69 -29.10 -5.99
CA VAL A 64 -1.73 -29.11 -7.09
C VAL A 64 -2.21 -28.20 -8.23
N GLU A 65 -3.48 -28.32 -8.65
CA GLU A 65 -4.08 -27.43 -9.65
C GLU A 65 -4.03 -25.97 -9.20
N LYS A 66 -4.48 -25.67 -7.96
CA LYS A 66 -4.50 -24.29 -7.44
C LYS A 66 -3.11 -23.63 -7.45
N LEU A 67 -2.11 -24.29 -6.87
CA LEU A 67 -0.75 -23.76 -6.75
C LEU A 67 -0.06 -23.61 -8.11
N SER A 68 -0.18 -24.62 -8.98
CA SER A 68 0.42 -24.56 -10.32
C SER A 68 -0.25 -23.51 -11.21
N ALA A 69 -1.58 -23.40 -11.16
CA ALA A 69 -2.30 -22.38 -11.92
C ALA A 69 -1.95 -20.97 -11.45
N LEU A 70 -1.82 -20.74 -10.13
CA LEU A 70 -1.42 -19.43 -9.62
C LEU A 70 0.04 -19.10 -10.01
N ALA A 71 0.95 -20.07 -10.02
CA ALA A 71 2.34 -19.88 -10.44
C ALA A 71 2.47 -19.36 -11.88
N GLU A 72 1.59 -19.81 -12.76
CA GLU A 72 1.55 -19.39 -14.16
C GLU A 72 0.71 -18.11 -14.37
N HIS A 73 -0.07 -17.70 -13.35
CA HIS A 73 -0.91 -16.52 -13.44
C HIS A 73 -0.08 -15.25 -13.42
N GLN A 74 -0.34 -14.36 -14.38
CA GLN A 74 0.28 -13.03 -14.40
C GLN A 74 -0.23 -12.23 -13.21
N VAL A 75 0.65 -11.48 -12.54
CA VAL A 75 0.21 -10.63 -11.42
C VAL A 75 -0.74 -9.52 -11.91
N GLY A 76 -0.56 -9.09 -13.17
CA GLY A 76 -1.39 -8.06 -13.81
C GLY A 76 -0.83 -6.65 -13.64
N PHE A 77 -1.58 -5.65 -14.13
CA PHE A 77 -1.38 -4.19 -13.93
C PHE A 77 0.06 -3.71 -13.69
N HIS A 78 0.78 -3.38 -14.76
CA HIS A 78 2.13 -2.80 -14.75
C HIS A 78 3.19 -3.63 -14.00
N GLU A 79 2.87 -4.86 -13.61
CA GLU A 79 3.75 -5.74 -12.88
C GLU A 79 4.19 -6.92 -13.76
N ASP A 80 5.39 -6.82 -14.33
CA ASP A 80 5.93 -7.87 -15.20
C ASP A 80 6.13 -9.19 -14.44
N GLY A 81 5.67 -10.29 -15.05
CA GLY A 81 5.86 -11.66 -14.56
C GLY A 81 4.65 -12.25 -13.83
N THR A 82 4.85 -13.45 -13.31
CA THR A 82 3.81 -14.23 -12.63
C THR A 82 3.90 -14.11 -11.11
N TYR A 83 2.94 -14.71 -10.40
CA TYR A 83 2.98 -14.81 -8.94
C TYR A 83 4.23 -15.52 -8.40
N GLU A 84 5.03 -16.22 -9.22
CA GLU A 84 6.30 -16.84 -8.79
C GLU A 84 7.25 -15.87 -8.09
N LYS A 85 7.28 -14.61 -8.50
CA LYS A 85 8.12 -13.60 -7.85
C LYS A 85 7.60 -13.16 -6.48
N LEU A 86 6.34 -13.44 -6.17
CA LEU A 86 5.69 -13.12 -4.90
C LEU A 86 5.71 -14.29 -3.91
N MET A 87 6.29 -15.43 -4.29
CA MET A 87 6.47 -16.57 -3.40
C MET A 87 7.37 -16.24 -2.22
N THR A 88 7.06 -16.82 -1.07
CA THR A 88 8.04 -16.86 0.01
C THR A 88 9.13 -17.88 -0.31
N ARG A 89 10.35 -17.62 0.15
CA ARG A 89 11.53 -18.42 -0.18
C ARG A 89 12.29 -18.90 1.04
N ASN A 90 12.96 -20.04 0.93
CA ASN A 90 13.84 -20.59 1.98
C ASN A 90 13.14 -20.73 3.34
N GLY A 91 11.87 -21.18 3.35
CA GLY A 91 11.07 -21.32 4.56
C GLY A 91 10.63 -20.00 5.21
N ALA A 92 10.85 -18.85 4.57
CA ALA A 92 10.31 -17.57 5.05
C ALA A 92 8.77 -17.57 5.02
N GLU A 93 8.16 -16.83 5.94
CA GLU A 93 6.71 -16.63 5.99
C GLU A 93 6.24 -15.39 5.22
N LEU A 94 7.19 -14.52 4.83
CA LEU A 94 6.94 -13.23 4.19
C LEU A 94 7.78 -13.11 2.91
N THR A 95 7.26 -12.34 1.97
CA THR A 95 7.95 -12.04 0.72
C THR A 95 8.69 -10.72 0.86
N ASP A 96 10.02 -10.73 0.66
CA ASP A 96 10.87 -9.53 0.84
C ASP A 96 10.41 -8.35 -0.04
N LEU A 97 10.01 -8.62 -1.27
CA LEU A 97 9.46 -7.61 -2.18
C LEU A 97 8.21 -6.92 -1.61
N LEU A 98 7.30 -7.66 -0.97
CA LEU A 98 6.08 -7.11 -0.37
C LEU A 98 6.40 -6.28 0.87
N VAL A 99 7.37 -6.72 1.69
CA VAL A 99 7.87 -5.96 2.84
C VAL A 99 8.57 -4.66 2.37
N GLN A 100 9.34 -4.71 1.29
CA GLN A 100 9.96 -3.53 0.69
C GLN A 100 8.91 -2.51 0.22
N ARG A 101 7.82 -2.96 -0.42
CA ARG A 101 6.71 -2.09 -0.83
C ARG A 101 6.04 -1.44 0.37
N LEU A 102 5.77 -2.20 1.43
CA LEU A 102 5.23 -1.66 2.67
C LEU A 102 6.16 -0.58 3.26
N ALA A 103 7.47 -0.84 3.33
CA ALA A 103 8.44 0.14 3.80
C ALA A 103 8.40 1.45 3.00
N LYS A 104 8.29 1.37 1.67
CA LYS A 104 8.14 2.55 0.80
C LYS A 104 6.86 3.34 1.11
N VAL A 105 5.73 2.67 1.30
CA VAL A 105 4.46 3.31 1.66
C VAL A 105 4.52 3.98 3.04
N ILE A 106 5.16 3.32 4.02
CA ILE A 106 5.40 3.91 5.34
C ILE A 106 6.23 5.20 5.22
N ALA A 107 7.28 5.20 4.40
CA ALA A 107 8.10 6.38 4.17
C ALA A 107 7.32 7.51 3.47
N LEU A 108 6.43 7.18 2.52
CA LEU A 108 5.58 8.16 1.83
C LEU A 108 4.60 8.87 2.76
N GLY A 109 4.11 8.20 3.81
CA GLY A 109 3.19 8.81 4.77
C GLY A 109 3.82 9.95 5.58
N GLY A 110 5.15 10.05 5.64
CA GLY A 110 5.86 11.13 6.32
C GLY A 110 5.97 10.97 7.85
N PRO A 111 6.55 11.97 8.55
CA PRO A 111 6.98 11.86 9.95
C PRO A 111 5.83 11.72 10.97
N THR A 112 4.61 12.11 10.61
CA THR A 112 3.42 11.97 11.46
C THR A 112 2.72 10.61 11.28
N THR A 113 3.28 9.71 10.47
CA THR A 113 2.68 8.41 10.19
C THR A 113 2.74 7.47 11.38
N LYS A 114 1.59 6.88 11.69
CA LYS A 114 1.45 5.78 12.66
C LYS A 114 1.12 4.50 11.91
N VAL A 115 1.95 3.48 12.10
CA VAL A 115 1.71 2.14 11.54
C VAL A 115 1.15 1.23 12.62
N VAL A 116 -0.05 0.71 12.38
CA VAL A 116 -0.83 -0.11 13.31
C VAL A 116 -0.98 -1.52 12.75
N LEU A 117 -0.57 -2.52 13.51
CA LEU A 117 -0.74 -3.91 13.12
C LEU A 117 -2.17 -4.37 13.39
N SER A 118 -2.92 -4.65 12.33
CA SER A 118 -4.30 -5.16 12.38
C SER A 118 -4.38 -6.67 12.13
N SER A 119 -3.27 -7.35 11.87
CA SER A 119 -3.21 -8.79 11.58
C SER A 119 -3.42 -9.72 12.77
N SER A 120 -3.54 -11.02 12.50
CA SER A 120 -3.49 -12.07 13.52
C SER A 120 -2.16 -12.05 14.32
N TRP A 121 -1.07 -11.53 13.73
CA TRP A 121 0.27 -11.48 14.34
C TRP A 121 0.39 -10.53 15.54
N ARG A 122 -0.66 -9.74 15.82
CA ARG A 122 -0.73 -8.97 17.07
C ARG A 122 -0.91 -9.83 18.32
N ARG A 123 -1.33 -11.10 18.16
CA ARG A 123 -1.48 -12.06 19.27
C ARG A 123 -0.12 -12.37 19.93
N PRO A 124 -0.07 -12.58 21.26
CA PRO A 124 1.19 -12.79 21.98
C PRO A 124 2.08 -13.93 21.45
N HIS A 125 1.49 -15.03 20.97
CA HIS A 125 2.25 -16.18 20.45
C HIS A 125 2.95 -15.90 19.11
N HIS A 126 2.54 -14.85 18.38
CA HIS A 126 3.21 -14.41 17.14
C HIS A 126 4.27 -13.33 17.38
N ARG A 127 4.63 -13.02 18.64
CA ARG A 127 5.62 -11.99 18.98
C ARG A 127 6.95 -12.17 18.26
N SER A 128 7.41 -13.41 18.08
CA SER A 128 8.66 -13.68 17.35
C SER A 128 8.56 -13.27 15.89
N ARG A 129 7.49 -13.67 15.20
CA ARG A 129 7.21 -13.31 13.80
C ARG A 129 7.08 -11.80 13.62
N ARG A 130 6.34 -11.13 14.52
CA ARG A 130 6.23 -9.66 14.51
C ARG A 130 7.59 -8.98 14.63
N ARG A 131 8.47 -9.45 15.50
CA ARG A 131 9.83 -8.90 15.64
C ARG A 131 10.67 -9.08 14.39
N GLN A 132 10.54 -10.23 13.72
CA GLN A 132 11.22 -10.47 12.44
C GLN A 132 10.73 -9.50 11.37
N LEU A 133 9.42 -9.25 11.28
CA LEU A 133 8.86 -8.24 10.37
C LEU A 133 9.37 -6.83 10.71
N GLU A 134 9.39 -6.43 11.98
CA GLU A 134 9.95 -5.14 12.42
C GLU A 134 11.42 -4.98 12.04
N GLN A 135 12.20 -6.08 12.10
CA GLN A 135 13.60 -6.09 11.68
C GLN A 135 13.74 -5.96 10.15
N SER A 136 12.95 -6.69 9.36
CA SER A 136 12.95 -6.54 7.90
C SER A 136 12.53 -5.13 7.48
N LEU A 137 11.51 -4.55 8.12
CA LEU A 137 11.11 -3.17 7.88
C LEU A 137 12.20 -2.18 8.27
N THR A 138 12.91 -2.41 9.38
CA THR A 138 14.08 -1.60 9.78
C THR A 138 15.15 -1.59 8.69
N GLN A 139 15.42 -2.75 8.09
CA GLN A 139 16.41 -2.87 7.01
C GLN A 139 15.98 -2.07 5.77
N HIS A 140 14.73 -2.22 5.32
CA HIS A 140 14.21 -1.52 4.13
C HIS A 140 13.99 -0.01 4.34
N LEU A 141 13.66 0.42 5.56
CA LEU A 141 13.48 1.83 5.91
C LEU A 141 14.81 2.56 6.18
N GLY A 142 15.90 1.82 6.42
CA GLY A 142 17.20 2.40 6.82
C GLY A 142 17.21 3.04 8.22
N GLN A 143 16.16 2.85 9.01
CA GLN A 143 16.02 3.36 10.37
C GLN A 143 15.24 2.39 11.25
N ALA A 144 15.44 2.47 12.56
CA ALA A 144 14.77 1.60 13.52
C ALA A 144 13.24 1.72 13.40
N PHE A 145 12.58 0.59 13.19
CA PHE A 145 11.13 0.52 13.05
C PHE A 145 10.51 -0.35 14.13
N ARG A 146 9.37 0.10 14.65
CA ARG A 146 8.43 -0.70 15.44
C ARG A 146 7.01 -0.29 15.08
N PHE A 147 6.08 -1.24 15.20
CA PHE A 147 4.67 -0.88 15.13
C PHE A 147 4.32 0.10 16.25
N HIS A 148 3.62 1.17 15.90
CA HIS A 148 3.22 2.20 16.86
C HIS A 148 2.13 1.67 17.79
N SER A 149 1.31 0.76 17.28
CA SER A 149 0.24 0.13 18.02
C SER A 149 -0.19 -1.19 17.38
N VAL A 150 -1.11 -1.88 18.05
CA VAL A 150 -1.83 -3.04 17.55
C VAL A 150 -3.32 -2.80 17.76
N THR A 151 -4.17 -3.31 16.88
CA THR A 151 -5.61 -3.29 17.16
C THR A 151 -5.96 -4.23 18.31
N ALA A 152 -7.10 -4.00 18.94
CA ALA A 152 -7.53 -4.77 20.10
C ALA A 152 -7.74 -6.27 19.82
N LEU A 153 -7.66 -7.06 20.90
CA LEU A 153 -7.89 -8.52 20.90
C LEU A 153 -9.11 -8.91 21.74
N TYR A 154 -9.99 -7.95 22.08
CA TYR A 154 -11.09 -8.20 23.02
C TYR A 154 -12.13 -9.20 22.50
N ARG A 155 -12.25 -9.35 21.17
CA ARG A 155 -13.08 -10.36 20.52
C ARG A 155 -12.25 -11.22 19.59
N GLU A 156 -12.63 -12.48 19.48
CA GLU A 156 -12.13 -13.33 18.42
C GLU A 156 -12.76 -12.87 17.09
N GLU A 157 -11.92 -12.35 16.19
CA GLU A 157 -12.34 -12.02 14.83
C GLU A 157 -12.52 -13.31 14.04
N LYS A 158 -13.73 -13.53 13.53
CA LYS A 158 -14.07 -14.71 12.72
C LYS A 158 -14.44 -14.35 11.30
N THR A 159 -14.71 -13.08 11.04
CA THR A 159 -15.24 -12.57 9.78
C THR A 159 -14.56 -11.27 9.37
N ALA A 160 -14.63 -10.96 8.07
CA ALA A 160 -14.25 -9.66 7.51
C ALA A 160 -14.90 -8.48 8.26
N ALA A 161 -16.19 -8.63 8.63
CA ALA A 161 -16.93 -7.62 9.37
C ALA A 161 -16.33 -7.37 10.76
N ASP A 162 -15.96 -8.42 11.49
CA ASP A 162 -15.33 -8.28 12.81
C ASP A 162 -14.01 -7.52 12.70
N ARG A 163 -13.20 -7.83 11.68
CA ARG A 163 -11.92 -7.16 11.42
C ARG A 163 -12.11 -5.68 11.12
N LEU A 164 -13.00 -5.35 10.18
CA LEU A 164 -13.28 -3.95 9.83
C LEU A 164 -13.82 -3.18 11.04
N GLU A 165 -14.68 -3.80 11.84
CA GLU A 165 -15.20 -3.20 13.05
C GLU A 165 -14.09 -2.93 14.08
N THR A 166 -13.19 -3.89 14.31
CA THR A 166 -12.07 -3.72 15.24
C THR A 166 -11.14 -2.58 14.82
N VAL A 167 -10.87 -2.43 13.52
CA VAL A 167 -10.12 -1.28 12.98
C VAL A 167 -10.89 0.02 13.18
N GLY A 168 -12.19 0.03 12.90
CA GLY A 168 -13.06 1.18 13.12
C GLY A 168 -13.13 1.62 14.60
N ASP A 169 -13.15 0.67 15.53
CA ASP A 169 -13.14 0.94 16.97
C ASP A 169 -11.81 1.57 17.42
N TYR A 170 -10.68 1.06 16.89
CA TYR A 170 -9.37 1.70 17.10
C TYR A 170 -9.36 3.15 16.60
N LEU A 171 -9.88 3.41 15.39
CA LEU A 171 -9.94 4.76 14.82
C LEU A 171 -10.79 5.71 15.65
N ALA A 172 -11.97 5.27 16.09
CA ALA A 172 -12.83 6.07 16.94
C ALA A 172 -12.12 6.45 18.24
N GLU A 173 -11.45 5.49 18.89
CA GLU A 173 -10.68 5.74 20.11
C GLU A 173 -9.47 6.65 19.86
N PHE A 174 -8.75 6.47 18.76
CA PHE A 174 -7.63 7.34 18.37
C PHE A 174 -8.09 8.79 18.22
N CYS A 175 -9.18 9.02 17.49
CA CYS A 175 -9.72 10.36 17.26
C CYS A 175 -10.28 10.99 18.54
N HIS A 176 -10.87 10.18 19.44
CA HIS A 176 -11.37 10.65 20.73
C HIS A 176 -10.24 11.20 21.63
N ARG A 177 -9.01 10.71 21.48
CA ARG A 177 -7.86 11.10 22.30
C ARG A 177 -7.02 12.24 21.70
N ARG A 178 -7.37 12.72 20.49
CA ARG A 178 -6.56 13.63 19.70
C ARG A 178 -7.40 14.80 19.20
N ASP A 179 -7.56 15.81 20.06
CA ASP A 179 -8.25 17.06 19.70
C ASP A 179 -7.37 17.99 18.84
N ASP A 180 -6.08 17.68 18.73
CA ASP A 180 -5.07 18.44 17.97
C ASP A 180 -5.04 18.09 16.48
N VAL A 181 -5.67 16.99 16.08
CA VAL A 181 -5.69 16.54 14.68
C VAL A 181 -6.90 17.15 13.98
N THR A 182 -6.65 17.83 12.86
CA THR A 182 -7.70 18.46 12.04
C THR A 182 -7.97 17.70 10.75
N THR A 183 -6.95 17.03 10.22
CA THR A 183 -7.04 16.14 9.06
C THR A 183 -6.39 14.79 9.38
N LEU A 184 -7.10 13.71 9.07
CA LEU A 184 -6.64 12.34 9.25
C LEU A 184 -6.73 11.57 7.94
N ARG A 185 -5.61 11.00 7.52
CA ARG A 185 -5.56 10.02 6.42
C ARG A 185 -5.47 8.62 6.99
N VAL A 186 -6.30 7.72 6.47
CA VAL A 186 -6.33 6.33 6.88
C VAL A 186 -6.08 5.44 5.67
N LEU A 187 -4.94 4.76 5.65
CA LEU A 187 -4.64 3.73 4.66
C LEU A 187 -4.80 2.36 5.33
N MET A 188 -5.53 1.45 4.68
CA MET A 188 -5.71 0.09 5.17
C MET A 188 -5.26 -0.90 4.11
N LEU A 189 -4.29 -1.75 4.46
CA LEU A 189 -3.79 -2.85 3.64
C LEU A 189 -4.30 -4.15 4.24
N GLU A 190 -5.25 -4.81 3.56
CA GLU A 190 -6.03 -5.90 4.17
C GLU A 190 -6.61 -6.82 3.08
N ASP A 191 -6.69 -8.13 3.35
CA ASP A 191 -7.34 -9.14 2.48
C ASP A 191 -8.67 -9.67 3.04
N PHE A 192 -9.00 -9.30 4.29
CA PHE A 192 -10.16 -9.73 5.05
C PHE A 192 -10.32 -11.26 5.13
N PHE A 193 -9.23 -11.99 5.41
CA PHE A 193 -9.25 -13.46 5.44
C PHE A 193 -9.59 -14.06 4.08
N ILE A 194 -9.05 -13.49 3.00
CA ILE A 194 -9.35 -13.88 1.62
C ILE A 194 -10.88 -13.83 1.36
N THR A 195 -11.54 -12.75 1.79
CA THR A 195 -13.00 -12.59 1.66
C THR A 195 -13.34 -11.48 0.65
N PRO A 196 -14.17 -11.74 -0.37
CA PRO A 196 -14.59 -10.70 -1.30
C PRO A 196 -15.44 -9.62 -0.62
N LEU A 197 -15.47 -8.41 -1.20
CA LEU A 197 -16.40 -7.35 -0.81
C LEU A 197 -17.72 -7.53 -1.57
N ASP A 198 -18.47 -8.59 -1.27
CA ASP A 198 -19.66 -9.00 -2.01
C ASP A 198 -20.99 -8.77 -1.26
N GLY A 199 -20.97 -7.98 -0.19
CA GLY A 199 -22.16 -7.53 0.52
C GLY A 199 -22.37 -8.15 1.90
N TRP A 200 -21.32 -8.65 2.55
CA TRP A 200 -21.38 -9.00 3.97
C TRP A 200 -21.82 -7.80 4.83
N LYS A 201 -22.44 -8.10 5.99
CA LYS A 201 -23.10 -7.10 6.83
C LYS A 201 -22.25 -6.72 8.03
N LEU A 202 -22.05 -5.42 8.22
CA LEU A 202 -21.46 -4.82 9.41
C LEU A 202 -22.46 -3.87 10.05
N LYS A 203 -22.97 -4.23 11.24
CA LYS A 203 -24.00 -3.45 11.97
C LYS A 203 -25.20 -3.06 11.10
N GLY A 204 -25.65 -3.99 10.26
CA GLY A 204 -26.77 -3.79 9.33
C GLY A 204 -26.43 -3.07 8.02
N ARG A 205 -25.21 -2.51 7.87
CA ARG A 205 -24.72 -1.94 6.61
C ARG A 205 -24.08 -3.05 5.76
N ALA A 206 -24.43 -3.13 4.49
CA ALA A 206 -23.75 -4.04 3.56
C ALA A 206 -22.44 -3.40 3.06
N ILE A 207 -21.35 -4.17 3.02
CA ILE A 207 -20.07 -3.77 2.46
C ILE A 207 -19.86 -4.51 1.13
N ARG A 208 -20.04 -3.80 0.02
CA ARG A 208 -20.03 -4.36 -1.36
C ARG A 208 -18.86 -3.85 -2.20
N SER A 209 -18.01 -3.02 -1.60
CA SER A 209 -16.93 -2.33 -2.30
C SER A 209 -15.94 -1.75 -1.30
N SER A 210 -14.74 -1.41 -1.77
CA SER A 210 -13.75 -0.71 -0.94
C SER A 210 -14.31 0.62 -0.43
N SER A 211 -15.08 1.34 -1.26
CA SER A 211 -15.72 2.60 -0.88
C SER A 211 -16.71 2.44 0.28
N ASP A 212 -17.42 1.31 0.39
CA ASP A 212 -18.30 1.05 1.54
C ASP A 212 -17.50 0.89 2.84
N ALA A 213 -16.37 0.18 2.78
CA ALA A 213 -15.48 0.00 3.93
C ALA A 213 -14.82 1.33 4.32
N GLU A 214 -14.33 2.10 3.36
CA GLU A 214 -13.74 3.44 3.56
C GLU A 214 -14.75 4.39 4.22
N ARG A 215 -15.99 4.47 3.70
CA ARG A 215 -17.06 5.27 4.32
C ARG A 215 -17.39 4.82 5.73
N TYR A 216 -17.30 3.52 6.01
CA TYR A 216 -17.46 3.02 7.37
C TYR A 216 -16.34 3.55 8.27
N LEU A 217 -15.08 3.43 7.88
CA LEU A 217 -13.92 3.93 8.65
C LEU A 217 -14.02 5.43 8.90
N ASP A 218 -14.32 6.22 7.87
CA ASP A 218 -14.51 7.66 8.01
C ASP A 218 -15.62 8.00 9.01
N SER A 219 -16.74 7.27 8.96
CA SER A 219 -17.85 7.49 9.89
C SER A 219 -17.49 7.13 11.32
N ARG A 220 -16.61 6.14 11.54
CA ARG A 220 -16.12 5.78 12.87
C ARG A 220 -15.20 6.87 13.43
N ALA A 221 -14.26 7.37 12.63
CA ALA A 221 -13.40 8.48 13.03
C ALA A 221 -14.21 9.74 13.38
N ARG A 222 -15.15 10.14 12.51
CA ARG A 222 -16.02 11.33 12.73
C ARG A 222 -17.02 11.17 13.87
N SER A 223 -17.34 9.94 14.29
CA SER A 223 -18.29 9.72 15.40
C SER A 223 -17.80 10.28 16.75
N MET A 224 -16.47 10.39 16.92
CA MET A 224 -15.87 10.95 18.13
C MET A 224 -15.31 12.37 17.94
N SER A 225 -15.03 12.77 16.69
CA SER A 225 -14.60 14.12 16.35
C SER A 225 -15.28 14.59 15.05
N PRO A 226 -16.47 15.24 15.14
CA PRO A 226 -17.25 15.63 13.96
C PRO A 226 -16.59 16.68 13.05
N ALA A 227 -15.68 17.49 13.60
CA ALA A 227 -14.95 18.51 12.85
C ALA A 227 -13.73 17.96 12.10
N LEU A 228 -13.34 16.71 12.35
CA LEU A 228 -12.20 16.06 11.73
C LEU A 228 -12.46 15.81 10.25
N SER A 229 -11.59 16.34 9.39
CA SER A 229 -11.51 15.92 8.00
C SER A 229 -10.87 14.53 7.94
N VAL A 230 -11.57 13.54 7.39
CA VAL A 230 -11.07 12.16 7.31
C VAL A 230 -11.19 11.66 5.89
N GLN A 231 -10.09 11.08 5.39
CA GLN A 231 -10.05 10.36 4.13
C GLN A 231 -9.50 8.97 4.38
N SER A 232 -10.28 7.95 4.03
CA SER A 232 -9.84 6.55 4.10
C SER A 232 -9.62 5.97 2.70
N LYS A 233 -8.62 5.09 2.58
CA LYS A 233 -8.35 4.27 1.40
C LYS A 233 -8.12 2.83 1.83
N LEU A 234 -8.84 1.91 1.23
CA LEU A 234 -8.62 0.48 1.35
C LEU A 234 -7.91 -0.06 0.11
N CYS A 235 -6.74 -0.65 0.31
CA CYS A 235 -6.05 -1.50 -0.66
C CYS A 235 -6.40 -2.96 -0.35
N HIS A 236 -7.47 -3.44 -0.97
CA HIS A 236 -7.99 -4.79 -0.73
C HIS A 236 -7.12 -5.82 -1.46
N CYS A 237 -6.29 -6.55 -0.70
CA CYS A 237 -5.33 -7.54 -1.21
C CYS A 237 -6.01 -8.88 -1.53
N TYR A 238 -7.03 -8.84 -2.38
CA TYR A 238 -7.87 -9.97 -2.72
C TYR A 238 -8.12 -10.02 -4.24
N ASP A 239 -8.14 -11.21 -4.81
CA ASP A 239 -8.62 -11.43 -6.17
C ASP A 239 -9.29 -12.80 -6.36
N ASN A 240 -10.09 -12.91 -7.42
CA ASN A 240 -10.66 -14.16 -7.91
C ASN A 240 -9.90 -14.59 -9.18
N VAL A 241 -9.00 -15.57 -9.03
CA VAL A 241 -8.21 -16.10 -10.13
C VAL A 241 -8.91 -17.32 -10.72
N LYS A 242 -9.13 -17.33 -12.03
CA LYS A 242 -9.73 -18.48 -12.73
C LYS A 242 -8.65 -19.32 -13.42
N THR A 243 -8.60 -20.62 -13.13
CA THR A 243 -7.69 -21.56 -13.80
C THR A 243 -8.15 -21.80 -15.25
N SER A 244 -7.25 -22.34 -16.08
CA SER A 244 -7.58 -22.77 -17.45
C SER A 244 -8.64 -23.88 -17.47
N GLY A 245 -8.72 -24.69 -16.41
CA GLY A 245 -9.76 -25.69 -16.18
C GLY A 245 -11.11 -25.12 -15.73
N GLY A 246 -11.18 -23.81 -15.49
CA GLY A 246 -12.40 -23.11 -15.10
C GLY A 246 -12.67 -23.05 -13.60
N LEU A 247 -11.77 -23.58 -12.76
CA LEU A 247 -11.84 -23.45 -11.30
C LEU A 247 -11.61 -21.99 -10.91
N THR A 248 -12.49 -21.44 -10.07
CA THR A 248 -12.29 -20.12 -9.48
C THR A 248 -11.63 -20.25 -8.12
N MET A 249 -10.52 -19.55 -7.92
CA MET A 249 -9.75 -19.50 -6.68
C MET A 249 -9.87 -18.13 -6.05
N GLN A 250 -10.06 -18.08 -4.74
CA GLN A 250 -9.96 -16.85 -3.97
C GLN A 250 -8.53 -16.73 -3.45
N VAL A 251 -7.88 -15.60 -3.72
CA VAL A 251 -6.46 -15.42 -3.48
C VAL A 251 -6.24 -14.14 -2.67
N GLY A 252 -5.54 -14.26 -1.54
CA GLY A 252 -4.88 -13.13 -0.91
C GLY A 252 -3.65 -12.79 -1.75
N THR A 253 -3.73 -11.71 -2.52
CA THR A 253 -2.80 -11.45 -3.64
C THR A 253 -1.44 -10.92 -3.22
N GLY A 254 -1.30 -10.58 -1.94
CA GLY A 254 -0.20 -9.76 -1.47
C GLY A 254 -0.34 -8.31 -1.92
N PHE A 255 0.56 -7.46 -1.44
CA PHE A 255 0.60 -6.05 -1.78
C PHE A 255 1.25 -5.84 -3.16
N THR A 256 0.49 -6.12 -4.22
CA THR A 256 0.91 -6.02 -5.62
C THR A 256 1.33 -4.60 -6.01
N GLN A 257 1.98 -4.45 -7.16
CA GLN A 257 2.44 -3.15 -7.68
C GLN A 257 1.28 -2.18 -7.86
N GLN A 258 0.14 -2.65 -8.40
CA GLN A 258 -1.07 -1.84 -8.54
C GLN A 258 -1.53 -1.29 -7.20
N LEU A 259 -1.64 -2.13 -6.18
CA LEU A 259 -2.07 -1.71 -4.84
C LEU A 259 -1.06 -0.76 -4.21
N PHE A 260 0.24 -0.98 -4.45
CA PHE A 260 1.31 -0.06 -4.05
C PHE A 260 1.17 1.32 -4.71
N GLU A 261 0.89 1.38 -6.00
CA GLU A 261 0.68 2.63 -6.74
C GLU A 261 -0.57 3.37 -6.26
N GLU A 262 -1.67 2.65 -6.02
CA GLU A 262 -2.89 3.22 -5.44
C GLU A 262 -2.65 3.81 -4.04
N ALA A 263 -1.93 3.09 -3.19
CA ALA A 263 -1.56 3.55 -1.86
C ALA A 263 -0.64 4.78 -1.92
N SER A 264 0.35 4.76 -2.83
CA SER A 264 1.30 5.85 -3.01
C SER A 264 0.60 7.11 -3.50
N ALA A 265 -0.25 6.99 -4.53
CA ALA A 265 -1.05 8.10 -5.04
C ALA A 265 -1.99 8.69 -3.99
N PHE A 266 -2.56 7.85 -3.11
CA PHE A 266 -3.36 8.33 -1.99
C PHE A 266 -2.55 9.16 -0.99
N LEU A 267 -1.31 8.75 -0.68
CA LEU A 267 -0.45 9.44 0.28
C LEU A 267 0.23 10.70 -0.29
N ASP A 268 0.47 10.77 -1.60
CA ASP A 268 1.17 11.90 -2.22
C ASP A 268 0.29 13.14 -2.52
N ARG A 269 -1.05 13.03 -2.51
CA ARG A 269 -1.98 14.13 -2.86
C ARG A 269 -1.71 15.44 -2.11
N GLU A 270 -1.33 15.39 -0.83
CA GLU A 270 -1.10 16.60 -0.05
C GLU A 270 0.24 17.29 -0.35
N LYS A 271 1.27 16.57 -0.80
CA LYS A 271 2.49 17.27 -1.27
C LYS A 271 2.14 18.20 -2.43
N GLN A 272 1.15 17.82 -3.24
CA GLN A 272 0.65 18.62 -4.35
C GLN A 272 -0.27 19.75 -3.87
N GLU A 273 -1.13 19.52 -2.87
CA GLU A 273 -2.00 20.56 -2.31
C GLU A 273 -1.22 21.62 -1.49
N GLU A 274 -0.21 21.22 -0.71
CA GLU A 274 0.67 22.15 0.03
C GLU A 274 1.58 22.96 -0.90
N SER A 275 2.11 22.36 -1.98
CA SER A 275 2.89 23.10 -2.97
C SER A 275 2.03 24.09 -3.74
N ALA A 276 0.83 23.68 -4.19
CA ALA A 276 -0.10 24.58 -4.87
C ALA A 276 -0.58 25.75 -3.99
N ALA A 277 -0.77 25.53 -2.69
CA ALA A 277 -1.15 26.60 -1.76
C ALA A 277 -0.01 27.60 -1.49
N ASN A 278 1.25 27.15 -1.49
CA ASN A 278 2.41 28.03 -1.31
C ASN A 278 2.73 28.83 -2.59
N ASP A 279 2.61 28.21 -3.78
CA ASP A 279 2.87 28.89 -5.06
C ASP A 279 1.87 30.04 -5.32
N GLN A 280 0.61 29.90 -4.87
CA GLN A 280 -0.39 30.97 -4.98
C GLN A 280 -0.14 32.15 -4.03
N GLY A 281 0.62 31.96 -2.96
CA GLY A 281 0.98 33.03 -2.01
C GLY A 281 2.09 33.95 -2.55
N GLU A 282 3.05 33.41 -3.32
CA GLU A 282 4.19 34.18 -3.84
C GLU A 282 3.82 35.03 -5.06
N GLU A 283 2.87 34.59 -5.90
CA GLU A 283 2.37 35.41 -7.02
C GLU A 283 1.53 36.61 -6.56
N GLN A 284 0.89 36.53 -5.39
CA GLN A 284 0.08 37.61 -4.84
C GLN A 284 0.91 38.71 -4.16
N GLU A 285 2.07 38.36 -3.56
CA GLU A 285 2.99 39.35 -2.98
C GLU A 285 3.83 40.10 -4.04
N GLN A 286 4.02 39.53 -5.24
CA GLN A 286 4.70 40.23 -6.34
C GLN A 286 3.78 41.20 -7.12
N GLN A 287 2.46 41.10 -6.99
CA GLN A 287 1.54 42.07 -7.62
C GLN A 287 1.40 43.40 -6.86
N ASP A 288 1.73 43.45 -5.57
CA ASP A 288 1.65 44.69 -4.76
C ASP A 288 2.96 45.50 -4.71
N PHE A 289 4.03 45.04 -5.37
CA PHE A 289 5.32 45.74 -5.44
C PHE A 289 5.83 45.89 -6.89
N LEU A 290 5.05 46.54 -7.76
CA LEU A 290 5.60 47.09 -9.00
C LEU A 290 5.38 48.62 -9.08
N PRO A 291 6.43 49.45 -8.86
CA PRO A 291 6.41 50.80 -9.36
C PRO A 291 6.42 50.77 -10.90
N THR A 292 5.58 51.60 -11.49
CA THR A 292 5.36 51.77 -12.93
C THR A 292 6.69 51.98 -13.66
N LEU A 293 7.24 50.92 -14.25
CA LEU A 293 8.49 50.98 -15.01
C LEU A 293 8.21 50.88 -16.50
N VAL A 294 8.61 51.96 -17.17
CA VAL A 294 8.53 52.26 -18.60
C VAL A 294 8.87 51.07 -19.49
N GLN A 295 7.96 50.75 -20.42
CA GLN A 295 8.19 49.84 -21.53
C GLN A 295 9.43 50.26 -22.34
N ARG A 296 10.50 49.48 -22.25
CA ARG A 296 11.56 49.45 -23.26
C ARG A 296 11.34 48.23 -24.15
N VAL A 297 11.09 48.52 -25.43
CA VAL A 297 11.07 47.57 -26.53
C VAL A 297 12.45 46.93 -26.64
N ILE A 298 12.52 45.61 -26.43
CA ILE A 298 13.70 44.78 -26.73
C ILE A 298 13.46 44.15 -28.11
N PRO A 299 14.41 44.23 -29.06
CA PRO A 299 14.27 43.59 -30.35
C PRO A 299 14.42 42.07 -30.23
N GLU A 300 13.58 41.35 -30.97
CA GLU A 300 13.55 39.89 -31.08
C GLU A 300 14.92 39.33 -31.51
N ALA A 301 15.51 38.51 -30.64
CA ALA A 301 16.63 37.65 -31.01
C ALA A 301 16.07 36.37 -31.64
N LYS A 302 16.42 36.12 -32.90
CA LYS A 302 16.18 34.85 -33.58
C LYS A 302 16.93 33.74 -32.85
N VAL A 303 16.18 32.81 -32.28
CA VAL A 303 16.69 31.52 -31.81
C VAL A 303 16.76 30.60 -33.02
N GLU A 304 17.98 30.23 -33.44
CA GLU A 304 18.18 29.17 -34.42
C GLU A 304 17.97 27.82 -33.72
N GLU A 305 17.02 27.02 -34.20
CA GLU A 305 16.80 25.66 -33.75
C GLU A 305 17.96 24.74 -34.20
N PRO A 306 18.50 23.88 -33.31
CA PRO A 306 19.56 22.96 -33.68
C PRO A 306 19.03 21.89 -34.64
N THR A 307 19.74 21.73 -35.76
CA THR A 307 19.42 20.69 -36.76
C THR A 307 19.57 19.28 -36.19
N ILE A 308 18.67 18.37 -36.62
CA ILE A 308 18.59 16.93 -36.26
C ILE A 308 19.94 16.18 -36.33
N MET A 309 20.91 16.65 -37.10
CA MET A 309 22.24 16.04 -37.22
C MET A 309 23.14 16.23 -35.99
N GLN A 310 22.84 17.17 -35.09
CA GLN A 310 23.62 17.37 -33.85
C GLN A 310 23.18 16.45 -32.70
N ILE A 311 21.97 15.88 -32.76
CA ILE A 311 21.42 15.00 -31.72
C ILE A 311 21.94 13.55 -31.85
N ILE A 312 22.40 13.14 -33.04
CA ILE A 312 22.74 11.74 -33.32
C ILE A 312 24.19 11.36 -32.93
N SER A 313 25.08 12.31 -32.62
CA SER A 313 26.47 11.98 -32.24
C SER A 313 26.68 11.60 -30.75
N ALA A 314 25.64 11.71 -29.92
CA ALA A 314 25.76 11.47 -28.46
C ALA A 314 25.52 10.01 -28.01
N PHE A 315 25.13 9.09 -28.91
CA PHE A 315 24.65 7.76 -28.51
C PHE A 315 25.32 6.56 -29.21
N VAL A 316 26.51 6.72 -29.80
CA VAL A 316 27.26 5.59 -30.36
C VAL A 316 28.56 5.37 -29.56
N PRO A 317 28.63 4.40 -28.64
CA PRO A 317 29.90 4.01 -28.05
C PRO A 317 30.77 3.30 -29.11
N PRO A 318 32.11 3.52 -29.10
CA PRO A 318 32.99 2.88 -30.06
C PRO A 318 33.09 1.37 -29.77
N VAL A 319 32.83 0.57 -30.80
CA VAL A 319 33.15 -0.86 -30.81
C VAL A 319 34.67 -0.98 -30.96
N SER A 320 35.37 -1.28 -29.86
CA SER A 320 36.76 -1.72 -29.92
C SER A 320 36.88 -3.18 -29.49
N SER A 321 37.33 -3.95 -30.46
CA SER A 321 37.86 -5.31 -30.45
C SER A 321 38.98 -5.57 -29.43
N MET A 322 39.00 -6.78 -28.86
CA MET A 322 40.14 -7.69 -28.54
C MET A 322 39.50 -8.93 -27.89
N VAL A 323 39.49 -10.18 -28.37
CA VAL A 323 40.46 -11.09 -29.03
C VAL A 323 41.75 -11.35 -28.22
N ARG A 324 41.81 -12.59 -27.66
CA ARG A 324 42.93 -13.36 -27.06
C ARG A 324 43.37 -12.88 -25.66
N ALA A 325 43.71 -13.73 -24.67
CA ALA A 325 44.33 -15.06 -24.67
C ALA A 325 44.12 -15.77 -23.30
N PHE A 326 44.34 -17.09 -23.32
CA PHE A 326 44.37 -18.11 -22.24
C PHE A 326 43.03 -18.70 -21.80
#